data_AF-H3GRW4-F1
#
_entry.id   AF-H3GRW4-F1
#
_cell.length_a   1.000
_cell.length_b   1.000
_cell.length_c   1.000
_cell.angle_alpha   90.00
_cell.angle_beta   90.00
_cell.angle_gamma   90.00
#
_symmetry.space_group_name_H-M   'P 1'
#
loop_
_entity.id
_entity.type
_entity.pdbx_description
1 polymer ?
#
loop_
_entity_poly.entity_id
_entity_poly.type
_entity_poly.pdbx_seq_one_letter_code
_entity_poly.pdbx_strand_id
1 'polypeptide(L)'
;MILNLSALQLLFLPPVLLLVSGLALFNFQNAFRFLTLTCLLLSDLKSYMTIPVVQTLKPYADKLRYVLEQVLGKASSFKFNVSHVLMMAVVIMLVAIYEAIQKNNQLQEQQLKLRQKSKRA
;
A
#
# COMPACT_ATOMS: atom_id res chain seq x y z
N MET A 1 -20.71 14.43 7.37
CA MET A 1 -21.76 13.39 7.31
C MET A 1 -21.12 12.08 7.76
N ILE A 2 -21.32 11.72 9.02
CA ILE A 2 -20.67 10.55 9.64
C ILE A 2 -21.42 9.32 9.12
N LEU A 3 -20.79 8.62 8.17
CA LEU A 3 -21.10 7.27 7.68
C LEU A 3 -22.60 6.91 7.64
N ASN A 4 -23.26 7.17 6.52
CA ASN A 4 -24.58 6.60 6.21
C ASN A 4 -24.42 5.12 5.84
N LEU A 5 -23.99 4.30 6.80
CA LEU A 5 -23.84 2.86 6.65
C LEU A 5 -25.16 2.20 6.99
N SER A 6 -25.66 1.35 6.10
CA SER A 6 -26.81 0.51 6.42
C SER A 6 -26.44 -0.53 7.48
N ALA A 7 -27.42 -1.01 8.26
CA ALA A 7 -27.18 -2.03 9.29
C ALA A 7 -26.50 -3.30 8.72
N LEU A 8 -26.82 -3.63 7.47
CA LEU A 8 -26.20 -4.73 6.73
C LEU A 8 -24.71 -4.46 6.44
N GLN A 9 -24.38 -3.23 6.02
CA GLN A 9 -22.98 -2.85 5.79
C GLN A 9 -22.17 -2.88 7.09
N LEU A 10 -22.75 -2.45 8.22
CA LEU A 10 -22.08 -2.51 9.51
C LEU A 10 -21.78 -3.95 9.95
N LEU A 11 -22.68 -4.89 9.67
CA LEU A 11 -22.50 -6.32 9.98
C LEU A 11 -21.38 -6.96 9.13
N PHE A 12 -21.30 -6.62 7.84
CA PHE A 12 -20.31 -7.20 6.93
C PHE A 12 -18.99 -6.43 6.86
N LEU A 13 -18.92 -5.21 7.41
CA LEU A 13 -17.72 -4.39 7.40
C LEU A 13 -16.51 -5.09 8.05
N PRO A 14 -16.61 -5.72 9.24
CA PRO A 14 -15.46 -6.40 9.85
C PRO A 14 -14.95 -7.60 9.03
N PRO A 15 -15.79 -8.54 8.57
CA PRO A 15 -15.34 -9.64 7.70
C PRO A 15 -14.70 -9.16 6.40
N VAL A 16 -15.28 -8.15 5.74
CA VAL A 16 -14.74 -7.60 4.49
C VAL A 16 -13.40 -6.93 4.72
N LEU A 17 -13.25 -6.17 5.81
CA LEU A 17 -11.97 -5.55 6.18
C LEU A 17 -10.89 -6.60 6.40
N LEU A 18 -11.19 -7.70 7.08
CA LEU A 18 -10.23 -8.79 7.28
C LEU A 18 -9.83 -9.44 5.95
N LEU A 19 -10.77 -9.68 5.04
CA LEU A 19 -10.49 -10.23 3.72
C LEU A 19 -9.61 -9.30 2.88
N VAL A 20 -9.96 -8.02 2.82
CA VAL A 20 -9.18 -7.02 2.06
C VAL A 20 -7.78 -6.86 2.66
N SER A 21 -7.66 -6.90 3.99
CA SER A 21 -6.36 -6.83 4.68
C SER A 21 -5.50 -8.06 4.40
N GLY A 22 -6.09 -9.26 4.42
CA GLY A 22 -5.41 -10.50 4.06
C GLY A 22 -4.91 -10.49 2.61
N LEU A 23 -5.76 -10.04 1.68
CA LEU A 23 -5.39 -9.88 0.26
C LEU A 23 -4.27 -8.84 0.07
N ALA A 24 -4.33 -7.71 0.79
CA ALA A 24 -3.30 -6.68 0.73
C ALA A 24 -1.95 -7.21 1.22
N LEU A 25 -1.93 -7.97 2.33
CA LEU A 25 -0.72 -8.62 2.84
C LEU A 25 -0.17 -9.67 1.88
N PHE A 26 -1.05 -10.48 1.27
CA PHE A 26 -0.65 -11.48 0.27
C PHE A 26 -0.04 -10.82 -0.98
N ASN A 27 -0.67 -9.75 -1.48
CA ASN A 27 -0.17 -9.00 -2.62
C ASN A 27 1.16 -8.30 -2.30
N PHE A 28 1.30 -7.74 -1.10
CA PHE A 28 2.56 -7.18 -0.63
C PHE A 28 3.66 -8.25 -0.65
N GLN A 29 3.38 -9.44 -0.10
CA GLN A 29 4.35 -10.55 -0.10
C GLN A 29 4.79 -10.95 -1.51
N ASN A 30 3.84 -11.04 -2.44
CA ASN A 30 4.12 -11.41 -3.83
C ASN A 30 4.92 -10.33 -4.56
N ALA A 31 4.54 -9.05 -4.40
CA ALA A 31 5.29 -7.93 -4.97
C ALA A 31 6.73 -7.88 -4.43
N PHE A 32 6.90 -8.10 -3.12
CA PHE A 32 8.21 -8.10 -2.46
C PHE A 32 9.09 -9.28 -2.92
N ARG A 33 8.50 -10.47 -3.07
CA ARG A 33 9.19 -11.64 -3.62
C ARG A 33 9.62 -11.44 -5.07
N PHE A 34 8.73 -10.88 -5.89
CA PHE A 34 9.03 -10.56 -7.29
C PHE A 34 10.23 -9.61 -7.38
N LEU A 35 10.20 -8.51 -6.63
CA LEU A 35 11.25 -7.50 -6.63
C LEU A 35 12.62 -8.09 -6.23
N THR A 36 12.62 -9.01 -5.26
CA THR A 36 13.83 -9.73 -4.85
C THR A 36 14.36 -10.65 -5.94
N LEU A 37 13.49 -11.45 -6.57
CA LEU A 37 13.91 -12.36 -7.65
C LEU A 37 14.46 -11.60 -8.85
N THR A 38 13.84 -10.47 -9.22
CA THR A 38 14.34 -9.60 -10.29
C THR A 38 15.71 -9.03 -9.94
N CYS A 39 15.92 -8.63 -8.68
CA CYS A 39 17.20 -8.12 -8.20
C CYS A 39 18.30 -9.21 -8.20
N LEU A 40 17.96 -10.43 -7.81
CA LEU A 40 18.86 -11.59 -7.83
C LEU A 40 19.25 -11.95 -9.27
N LEU A 41 18.28 -12.02 -10.19
CA LEU A 41 18.53 -12.21 -11.62
C LEU A 41 19.50 -11.16 -12.18
N LEU A 42 19.27 -9.88 -11.88
CA LEU A 42 20.12 -8.80 -12.35
C LEU A 42 21.55 -8.88 -11.78
N SER A 43 21.72 -9.44 -10.58
CA SER A 43 23.03 -9.62 -9.94
C SER A 43 23.82 -10.82 -10.51
N ASP A 44 23.12 -11.89 -10.90
CA ASP A 44 23.70 -13.12 -11.48
C ASP A 44 23.95 -13.03 -13.00
N LEU A 45 23.58 -11.92 -13.65
CA LEU A 45 23.85 -11.62 -15.05
C LEU A 45 25.35 -11.35 -15.33
N LYS A 46 26.26 -12.26 -14.93
CA LYS A 46 27.69 -12.21 -15.27
C LYS A 46 27.95 -12.23 -16.77
N SER A 47 27.09 -12.90 -17.55
CA SER A 47 27.24 -13.07 -19.00
C SER A 47 26.94 -11.81 -19.83
N TYR A 48 26.22 -10.83 -19.25
CA TYR A 48 25.78 -9.60 -19.94
C TYR A 48 26.52 -8.33 -19.46
N MET A 49 27.65 -8.51 -18.75
CA MET A 49 28.55 -7.43 -18.31
C MET A 49 29.11 -6.57 -19.45
N THR A 50 28.93 -6.97 -20.70
CA THR A 50 29.29 -6.20 -21.90
C THR A 50 28.31 -5.05 -22.19
N ILE A 51 27.13 -5.02 -21.58
CA ILE A 51 26.14 -3.95 -21.75
C ILE A 51 26.37 -2.88 -20.67
N PRO A 52 26.70 -1.62 -21.03
CA PRO A 52 27.09 -0.58 -20.07
C PRO A 52 25.98 -0.23 -19.06
N VAL A 53 24.72 -0.39 -19.44
CA VAL A 53 23.55 -0.18 -18.55
C VAL A 53 23.51 -1.23 -17.43
N VAL A 54 23.90 -2.47 -17.70
CA VAL A 54 23.91 -3.54 -16.69
C VAL A 54 25.05 -3.33 -15.70
N GLN A 55 26.20 -2.85 -16.15
CA GLN A 55 27.34 -2.51 -15.28
C GLN A 55 27.03 -1.39 -14.29
N THR A 56 26.33 -0.33 -14.72
CA THR A 56 26.01 0.80 -13.85
C THR A 56 24.92 0.49 -12.84
N LEU A 57 23.96 -0.37 -13.20
CA LEU A 57 22.87 -0.78 -12.32
C LEU A 57 23.26 -1.86 -11.31
N LYS A 58 24.28 -2.67 -11.61
CA LYS A 58 24.77 -3.74 -10.75
C LYS A 58 25.08 -3.33 -9.30
N PRO A 59 25.86 -2.26 -9.00
CA PRO A 59 26.12 -1.86 -7.62
C PRO A 59 24.86 -1.37 -6.88
N TYR A 60 23.87 -0.84 -7.60
CA TYR A 60 22.57 -0.49 -7.01
C TYR A 60 21.72 -1.73 -6.75
N ALA A 61 21.72 -2.70 -7.66
CA ALA A 61 21.09 -3.99 -7.47
C ALA A 61 21.72 -4.74 -6.28
N ASP A 62 23.04 -4.76 -6.15
CA ASP A 62 23.75 -5.41 -5.03
C ASP A 62 23.40 -4.73 -3.68
N LYS A 63 23.28 -3.39 -3.63
CA LYS A 63 22.82 -2.66 -2.43
C LYS A 63 21.35 -2.91 -2.11
N LEU A 64 20.49 -2.86 -3.13
CA LEU A 64 19.08 -3.17 -3.00
C LEU A 64 18.89 -4.61 -2.54
N ARG A 65 19.67 -5.55 -3.06
CA ARG A 65 19.71 -6.94 -2.64
C ARG A 65 20.10 -7.05 -1.18
N TYR A 66 21.14 -6.36 -0.70
CA TYR A 66 21.53 -6.41 0.71
C TYR A 66 20.44 -5.87 1.63
N VAL A 67 19.83 -4.74 1.28
CA VAL A 67 18.71 -4.16 2.03
C VAL A 67 17.49 -5.09 1.96
N LEU A 68 17.18 -5.61 0.78
CA LEU A 68 16.10 -6.55 0.55
C LEU A 68 16.34 -7.82 1.34
N GLU A 69 17.54 -8.41 1.38
CA GLU A 69 17.92 -9.60 2.15
C GLU A 69 17.90 -9.34 3.66
N GLN A 70 18.33 -8.17 4.15
CA GLN A 70 18.19 -7.82 5.56
C GLN A 70 16.72 -7.65 5.95
N VAL A 71 15.91 -7.11 5.04
CA VAL A 71 14.47 -6.98 5.20
C VAL A 71 13.76 -8.31 4.93
N LEU A 72 14.26 -9.21 4.06
CA LEU A 72 13.68 -10.51 3.63
C LEU A 72 14.07 -11.66 4.54
N GLY A 73 15.30 -11.72 5.02
CA GLY A 73 15.66 -12.68 6.07
C GLY A 73 14.71 -12.54 7.26
N LYS A 74 14.20 -11.32 7.45
CA LYS A 74 13.08 -11.02 8.33
C LYS A 74 11.73 -11.30 7.64
N ALA A 75 11.39 -10.66 6.50
CA ALA A 75 10.09 -10.63 5.78
C ALA A 75 9.67 -11.90 5.01
N SER A 76 10.59 -12.65 4.44
CA SER A 76 10.33 -13.97 3.81
C SER A 76 9.88 -15.01 4.85
N SER A 77 10.34 -14.85 6.10
CA SER A 77 9.88 -15.59 7.26
C SER A 77 8.66 -14.96 7.95
N PHE A 78 8.13 -13.81 7.48
CA PHE A 78 6.88 -13.28 8.02
C PHE A 78 5.74 -14.22 7.62
N LYS A 79 5.44 -15.16 8.51
CA LYS A 79 4.11 -15.73 8.61
C LYS A 79 3.22 -14.60 9.14
N PHE A 80 2.44 -14.00 8.25
CA PHE A 80 1.44 -13.01 8.66
C PHE A 80 0.44 -13.71 9.58
N ASN A 81 0.58 -13.45 10.88
CA ASN A 81 -0.38 -13.88 11.87
C ASN A 81 -1.61 -12.96 11.86
N VAL A 82 -2.70 -13.39 12.49
CA VAL A 82 -3.96 -12.64 12.61
C VAL A 82 -3.72 -11.21 13.12
N SER A 83 -2.75 -11.00 14.01
CA SER A 83 -2.37 -9.66 14.50
C SER A 83 -1.90 -8.70 13.40
N HIS A 84 -1.18 -9.19 12.38
CA HIS A 84 -0.74 -8.37 11.24
C HIS A 84 -1.91 -8.01 10.33
N VAL A 85 -2.83 -8.97 10.13
CA VAL A 85 -4.07 -8.75 9.36
C VAL A 85 -4.92 -7.70 10.06
N LEU A 86 -5.07 -7.78 11.38
CA LEU A 86 -5.77 -6.78 12.19
C LEU A 86 -5.10 -5.40 12.12
N MET A 87 -3.78 -5.33 12.22
CA MET A 87 -3.05 -4.06 12.07
C MET A 87 -3.28 -3.44 10.69
N MET A 88 -3.25 -4.22 9.62
CA MET A 88 -3.54 -3.72 8.27
C MET A 88 -5.00 -3.28 8.13
N ALA A 89 -5.94 -3.95 8.79
CA ALA A 89 -7.33 -3.50 8.81
C ALA A 89 -7.48 -2.12 9.46
N VAL A 90 -6.74 -1.87 10.54
CA VAL A 90 -6.71 -0.53 11.20
C VAL A 90 -6.10 0.51 10.26
N VAL A 91 -4.99 0.21 9.60
CA VAL A 91 -4.36 1.12 8.63
C VAL A 91 -5.32 1.47 7.49
N ILE A 92 -5.97 0.46 6.90
CA ILE A 92 -6.97 0.66 5.82
C ILE A 92 -8.13 1.54 6.32
N MET A 93 -8.60 1.31 7.54
CA MET A 93 -9.67 2.11 8.14
C MET A 93 -9.24 3.57 8.36
N LEU A 94 -8.01 3.81 8.85
CA LEU A 94 -7.48 5.17 9.03
C LEU A 94 -7.35 5.91 7.70
N VAL A 95 -6.89 5.24 6.65
CA VAL A 95 -6.82 5.82 5.29
C VAL A 95 -8.22 6.18 4.80
N ALA A 96 -9.20 5.27 4.96
CA ALA A 96 -10.58 5.54 4.57
C ALA A 96 -11.20 6.73 5.34
N ILE A 97 -10.89 6.85 6.65
CA ILE A 97 -11.33 8.00 7.46
C ILE A 97 -10.67 9.29 6.96
N TYR A 98 -9.37 9.27 6.70
CA TYR A 98 -8.63 10.41 6.17
C TYR A 98 -9.24 10.91 4.85
N GLU A 99 -9.48 10.01 3.91
CA GLU A 99 -10.12 10.33 2.62
C GLU A 99 -11.54 10.89 2.81
N ALA A 100 -12.32 10.31 3.73
CA ALA A 100 -13.66 10.79 4.03
C ALA A 100 -13.64 12.21 4.60
N ILE A 101 -12.68 12.53 5.48
CA ILE A 101 -12.48 13.88 6.02
C ILE A 101 -12.09 14.84 4.91
N GLN A 102 -11.11 14.47 4.08
CA GLN A 102 -10.63 15.30 2.98
C GLN A 102 -11.76 15.64 2.00
N LYS A 103 -12.54 14.63 1.58
CA LYS A 103 -13.69 14.82 0.70
C LYS A 103 -14.76 15.70 1.33
N ASN A 104 -15.05 15.52 2.62
CA ASN A 104 -16.02 16.34 3.33
C ASN A 104 -15.59 17.81 3.42
N ASN A 105 -14.30 18.07 3.67
CA ASN A 105 -13.76 19.44 3.69
C ASN A 105 -13.88 20.11 2.31
N GLN A 106 -13.55 19.39 1.23
CA GLN A 106 -13.72 19.90 -0.14
C GLN A 106 -15.19 20.24 -0.45
N LEU A 107 -16.13 19.38 -0.06
CA LEU A 107 -17.56 19.63 -0.26
C LEU A 107 -18.04 20.85 0.54
N GLN A 108 -17.55 21.04 1.77
CA GLN A 108 -17.86 22.24 2.56
C GLN A 108 -17.33 23.51 1.90
N GLU A 109 -16.09 23.51 1.40
CA GLU A 109 -15.52 24.66 0.69
C GLU A 109 -16.31 25.01 -0.58
N GLN A 110 -16.76 23.99 -1.34
CA GLN A 110 -17.59 24.20 -2.51
C GLN A 110 -18.94 24.85 -2.16
N GLN A 111 -19.60 24.37 -1.09
CA GLN A 111 -20.86 24.96 -0.64
C GLN A 111 -20.69 26.38 -0.12
N LEU A 112 -19.59 26.67 0.58
CA LEU A 112 -19.24 28.02 1.03
C LEU A 112 -19.05 28.97 -0.17
N LYS A 113 -18.31 28.55 -1.20
CA LYS A 113 -18.10 29.31 -2.44
C LYS A 113 -19.42 29.58 -3.17
N LEU A 114 -20.29 28.58 -3.28
CA LEU A 114 -21.61 28.73 -3.91
C LEU A 114 -22.52 29.69 -3.13
N ARG A 115 -22.55 29.61 -1.79
CA ARG A 115 -23.30 30.54 -0.94
C ARG A 115 -22.78 31.97 -1.03
N GLN A 116 -21.46 32.16 -1.06
CA GLN A 116 -20.87 33.49 -1.24
C GLN A 116 -21.21 34.08 -2.62
N LYS A 117 -21.19 33.26 -3.67
CA LYS A 117 -21.57 33.69 -5.02
C LYS A 117 -23.05 34.06 -5.10
N SER A 118 -23.93 33.27 -4.47
CA SER A 118 -25.37 33.56 -4.40
C SER A 118 -25.72 34.79 -3.56
N LYS A 119 -24.91 35.18 -2.57
CA LYS A 119 -25.11 36.40 -1.77
C LYS A 119 -24.62 37.68 -2.46
N ARG A 120 -23.83 37.56 -3.53
CA ARG A 120 -23.27 38.69 -4.31
C ARG A 120 -24.06 38.98 -5.59
N ALA A 121 -25.00 38.10 -5.95
CA ALA A 121 -25.98 38.31 -7.02
C ALA A 121 -27.28 38.86 -6.40
#